data_AF-A0A533QBF4-F1
#
_entry.id   AF-A0A533QBF4-F1
#
_cell.length_a   1.000
_cell.length_b   1.000
_cell.length_c   1.000
_cell.angle_alpha   90.00
_cell.angle_beta   90.00
_cell.angle_gamma   90.00
#
_symmetry.space_group_name_H-M   'P 1'
#
loop_
_entity.id
_entity.type
_entity.pdbx_description
1 polymer ?
#
loop_
_entity_poly.entity_id
_entity_poly.type
_entity_poly.pdbx_seq_one_letter_code
_entity_poly.pdbx_strand_id
1 'polypeptide(L)'
;MFSGVKELSLALVEFASEKFGAEDPHIAILSAGGEVFSEITHAIDEQCKKNGWDSRIILTYPHDQFEAERLVREMNEKEIDAIFFLGSGDEQKALLSKAGRLQWRPFVFIPGPLIDKEILTVSAGFRDKIFLSFPRGPSDMIRASVKEYHSFAEKHKIPAQHLPVQIEAYCSAKILAEGLKRAGKDVSRERLVAVLEGLYEFETGLTPQITFGPNRRIGALGAYIALVDPEEKKVISASDWVKLQ
;
A
#
# COMPACT_ATOMS: atom_id res chain seq x y z
N MET A 1 12.85 0.74 -2.97
CA MET A 1 12.78 2.22 -3.09
C MET A 1 11.58 2.78 -2.34
N PHE A 2 10.43 2.12 -2.43
CA PHE A 2 9.17 2.60 -1.84
C PHE A 2 8.82 1.91 -0.53
N SER A 3 7.81 2.46 0.15
CA SER A 3 7.05 1.80 1.22
C SER A 3 6.69 0.36 0.86
N GLY A 4 7.01 -0.58 1.76
CA GLY A 4 6.58 -1.97 1.67
C GLY A 4 5.16 -2.16 2.21
N VAL A 5 4.68 -3.41 2.24
CA VAL A 5 3.32 -3.74 2.76
C VAL A 5 3.13 -3.23 4.19
N LYS A 6 4.17 -3.26 5.02
CA LYS A 6 4.15 -2.72 6.38
C LYS A 6 3.85 -1.22 6.38
N GLU A 7 4.66 -0.42 5.69
CA GLU A 7 4.49 1.04 5.63
C GLU A 7 3.15 1.41 5.00
N LEU A 8 2.75 0.73 3.93
CA LEU A 8 1.44 0.93 3.29
C LEU A 8 0.29 0.66 4.28
N SER A 9 0.40 -0.38 5.11
CA SER A 9 -0.59 -0.66 6.16
C SER A 9 -0.65 0.45 7.22
N LEU A 10 0.51 0.96 7.64
CA LEU A 10 0.57 2.06 8.61
C LEU A 10 -0.01 3.36 8.04
N ALA A 11 0.17 3.63 6.75
CA ALA A 11 -0.45 4.78 6.09
C ALA A 11 -1.98 4.65 6.03
N LEU A 12 -2.52 3.44 5.91
CA LEU A 12 -3.97 3.21 6.02
C LEU A 12 -4.48 3.45 7.44
N VAL A 13 -3.70 3.09 8.48
CA VAL A 13 -4.06 3.38 9.88
C VAL A 13 -4.12 4.89 10.10
N GLU A 14 -3.11 5.63 9.64
CA GLU A 14 -3.06 7.09 9.74
C GLU A 14 -4.26 7.75 9.03
N PHE A 15 -4.53 7.35 7.80
CA PHE A 15 -5.69 7.82 7.04
C PHE A 15 -7.02 7.48 7.74
N ALA A 16 -7.12 6.28 8.32
CA ALA A 16 -8.29 5.88 9.08
C ALA A 16 -8.47 6.73 10.35
N SER A 17 -7.40 7.10 11.06
CA SER A 17 -7.50 8.03 12.20
C SER A 17 -7.98 9.42 11.82
N GLU A 18 -7.53 9.97 10.69
CA GLU A 18 -8.07 11.24 10.21
C GLU A 18 -9.56 11.12 9.86
N LYS A 19 -9.96 9.97 9.29
CA LYS A 19 -11.34 9.71 8.87
C LYS A 19 -12.31 9.50 10.04
N PHE A 20 -11.91 8.76 11.06
CA PHE A 20 -12.72 8.49 12.26
C PHE A 20 -12.62 9.63 13.29
N GLY A 21 -11.61 10.49 13.20
CA GLY A 21 -11.43 11.60 14.12
C GLY A 21 -11.20 11.12 15.55
N ALA A 22 -12.07 11.53 16.48
CA ALA A 22 -11.98 11.18 17.90
C ALA A 22 -12.79 9.92 18.27
N GLU A 23 -13.41 9.25 17.29
CA GLU A 23 -14.17 8.02 17.53
C GLU A 23 -13.24 6.83 17.85
N ASP A 24 -13.71 5.88 18.67
CA ASP A 24 -13.08 4.57 18.91
C ASP A 24 -13.83 3.50 18.09
N PRO A 25 -13.54 3.35 16.79
CA PRO A 25 -14.19 2.34 15.96
C PRO A 25 -13.84 0.94 16.43
N HIS A 26 -14.79 0.01 16.32
CA HIS A 26 -14.51 -1.41 16.53
C HIS A 26 -13.65 -1.95 15.37
N ILE A 27 -12.34 -2.10 15.60
CA ILE A 27 -11.37 -2.52 14.58
C ILE A 27 -11.14 -4.04 14.61
N ALA A 28 -11.12 -4.67 13.43
CA ALA A 28 -10.53 -5.98 13.23
C ALA A 28 -9.25 -5.90 12.39
N ILE A 29 -8.17 -6.48 12.88
CA ILE A 29 -6.98 -6.76 12.08
C ILE A 29 -7.07 -8.21 11.64
N LEU A 30 -7.45 -8.43 10.38
CA LEU A 30 -7.64 -9.75 9.81
C LEU A 30 -6.42 -10.12 8.97
N SER A 31 -5.71 -11.18 9.37
CA SER A 31 -4.42 -11.52 8.78
C SER A 31 -4.28 -13.02 8.47
N ALA A 32 -3.78 -13.33 7.28
CA ALA A 32 -3.25 -14.65 6.98
C ALA A 32 -2.04 -14.93 7.90
N GLY A 33 -1.85 -16.19 8.25
CA GLY A 33 -0.76 -16.66 9.08
C GLY A 33 0.59 -16.62 8.35
N GLY A 34 1.66 -16.46 9.11
CA GLY A 34 3.03 -16.38 8.60
C GLY A 34 3.82 -15.28 9.31
N GLU A 35 5.15 -15.42 9.34
CA GLU A 35 6.04 -14.50 10.05
C GLU A 35 5.91 -13.06 9.52
N VAL A 36 5.93 -12.88 8.20
CA VAL A 36 5.83 -11.56 7.55
C VAL A 36 4.54 -10.83 7.95
N PHE A 37 3.39 -11.51 7.89
CA PHE A 37 2.12 -10.87 8.25
C PHE A 37 1.93 -10.72 9.75
N SER A 38 2.57 -11.54 10.57
CA SER A 38 2.58 -11.37 12.03
C SER A 38 3.27 -10.05 12.43
N GLU A 39 4.42 -9.73 11.83
CA GLU A 39 5.11 -8.45 12.08
C GLU A 39 4.27 -7.23 11.68
N ILE A 40 3.59 -7.32 10.52
CA ILE A 40 2.74 -6.22 10.01
C ILE A 40 1.50 -6.08 10.90
N THR A 41 0.86 -7.18 11.27
CA THR A 41 -0.29 -7.20 12.20
C THR A 41 0.06 -6.53 13.53
N HIS A 42 1.22 -6.86 14.10
CA HIS A 42 1.69 -6.25 15.34
C HIS A 42 1.94 -4.73 15.16
N ALA A 43 2.53 -4.32 14.04
CA ALA A 43 2.74 -2.90 13.76
C ALA A 43 1.42 -2.11 13.61
N ILE A 44 0.40 -2.70 12.98
CA ILE A 44 -0.95 -2.11 12.90
C ILE A 44 -1.55 -2.00 14.30
N ASP A 45 -1.53 -3.07 15.11
CA ASP A 45 -2.07 -3.08 16.47
C ASP A 45 -1.42 -2.02 17.37
N GLU A 46 -0.09 -1.88 17.31
CA GLU A 46 0.63 -0.85 18.05
C GLU A 46 0.29 0.56 17.59
N GLN A 47 0.06 0.78 16.30
CA GLN A 47 -0.37 2.08 15.80
C GLN A 47 -1.82 2.39 16.18
N CYS A 48 -2.73 1.42 16.12
CA CYS A 48 -4.10 1.56 16.62
C CYS A 48 -4.13 1.95 18.10
N LYS A 49 -3.30 1.31 18.95
CA LYS A 49 -3.15 1.69 20.37
C LYS A 49 -2.72 3.14 20.55
N LYS A 50 -1.74 3.61 19.77
CA LYS A 50 -1.28 5.01 19.83
C LYS A 50 -2.36 6.00 19.44
N ASN A 51 -3.27 5.59 18.55
CA ASN A 51 -4.44 6.38 18.14
C ASN A 51 -5.57 6.36 19.18
N GLY A 52 -5.42 5.61 20.29
CA GLY A 52 -6.45 5.49 21.32
C GLY A 52 -7.59 4.55 20.95
N TRP A 53 -7.40 3.66 19.96
CA TRP A 53 -8.41 2.67 19.60
C TRP A 53 -8.33 1.44 20.50
N ASP A 54 -9.11 1.47 21.57
CA ASP A 54 -9.16 0.41 22.57
C ASP A 54 -10.01 -0.77 22.12
N SER A 55 -11.00 -0.52 21.28
CA SER A 55 -11.93 -1.54 20.78
C SER A 55 -11.39 -2.24 19.55
N ARG A 56 -10.38 -3.11 19.73
CA ARG A 56 -9.72 -3.83 18.62
C ARG A 56 -9.59 -5.33 18.87
N ILE A 57 -9.71 -6.11 17.81
CA ILE A 57 -9.47 -7.56 17.80
C ILE A 57 -8.49 -7.93 16.69
N ILE A 58 -7.69 -8.97 16.94
CA ILE A 58 -6.81 -9.56 15.94
C ILE A 58 -7.38 -10.94 15.59
N LEU A 59 -7.60 -11.19 14.30
CA LEU A 59 -8.07 -12.47 13.78
C LEU A 59 -7.03 -13.00 12.80
N THR A 60 -6.42 -14.14 13.14
CA THR A 60 -5.46 -14.82 12.27
C THR A 60 -5.99 -16.15 11.78
N TYR A 61 -5.69 -16.51 10.53
CA TYR A 61 -6.08 -17.79 9.94
C TYR A 61 -4.91 -18.42 9.17
N PRO A 62 -4.79 -19.77 9.12
CA PRO A 62 -3.81 -20.43 8.26
C PRO A 62 -4.08 -20.12 6.78
N HIS A 63 -3.03 -19.90 5.99
CA HIS A 63 -3.13 -19.47 4.57
C HIS A 63 -4.10 -20.32 3.73
N ASP A 64 -4.19 -21.63 3.97
CA ASP A 64 -5.06 -22.52 3.18
C ASP A 64 -6.40 -22.83 3.85
N GLN A 65 -6.76 -22.11 4.91
CA GLN A 65 -7.95 -22.35 5.73
C GLN A 65 -8.77 -21.08 5.94
N PHE A 66 -8.95 -20.30 4.86
CA PHE A 66 -9.77 -19.09 4.91
C PHE A 66 -11.27 -19.41 4.92
N GLU A 67 -11.89 -19.32 6.09
CA GLU A 67 -13.33 -19.56 6.29
C GLU A 67 -14.14 -18.26 6.29
N ALA A 68 -14.41 -17.72 5.09
CA ALA A 68 -15.11 -16.43 4.93
C ALA A 68 -16.45 -16.34 5.69
N GLU A 69 -17.27 -17.39 5.68
CA GLU A 69 -18.56 -17.43 6.40
C GLU A 69 -18.38 -17.23 7.90
N ARG A 70 -17.46 -17.98 8.50
CA ARG A 70 -17.20 -17.96 9.94
C ARG A 70 -16.66 -16.60 10.36
N LEU A 71 -15.67 -16.10 9.64
CA LEU A 71 -15.03 -14.82 9.91
C LEU A 71 -16.01 -13.64 9.78
N VAL A 72 -16.84 -13.63 8.73
CA VAL A 72 -17.85 -12.57 8.54
C VAL A 72 -18.88 -12.60 9.67
N ARG A 73 -19.37 -13.79 10.07
CA ARG A 73 -20.32 -13.90 11.18
C ARG A 73 -19.71 -13.41 12.49
N GLU A 74 -18.51 -13.88 12.82
CA GLU A 74 -17.81 -13.49 14.03
C GLU A 74 -17.58 -11.98 14.10
N MET A 75 -17.11 -11.36 13.01
CA MET A 75 -16.88 -9.90 12.97
C MET A 75 -18.19 -9.09 12.98
N ASN A 76 -19.25 -9.58 12.32
CA ASN A 76 -20.55 -8.92 12.35
C ASN A 76 -21.21 -9.01 13.73
N GLU A 77 -21.09 -10.14 14.44
CA GLU A 77 -21.58 -10.32 15.81
C GLU A 77 -20.84 -9.44 16.82
N LYS A 78 -19.55 -9.15 16.56
CA LYS A 78 -18.74 -8.22 17.35
C LYS A 78 -18.88 -6.75 16.94
N GLU A 79 -19.81 -6.48 16.01
CA GLU A 79 -20.11 -5.13 15.52
C GLU A 79 -18.86 -4.40 14.99
N ILE A 80 -18.00 -5.11 14.25
CA ILE A 80 -16.79 -4.52 13.67
C ILE A 80 -17.14 -3.46 12.63
N ASP A 81 -16.62 -2.25 12.84
CA ASP A 81 -16.79 -1.08 11.98
C ASP A 81 -15.78 -1.05 10.82
N ALA A 82 -14.56 -1.52 11.08
CA ALA A 82 -13.47 -1.47 10.12
C ALA A 82 -12.52 -2.66 10.20
N ILE A 83 -12.02 -3.05 9.03
CA ILE A 83 -11.11 -4.19 8.85
C ILE A 83 -9.82 -3.72 8.19
N PHE A 84 -8.68 -3.96 8.83
CA PHE A 84 -7.38 -3.96 8.15
C PHE A 84 -7.10 -5.39 7.67
N PHE A 85 -7.09 -5.60 6.35
CA PHE A 85 -7.03 -6.94 5.78
C PHE A 85 -5.67 -7.24 5.14
N LEU A 86 -4.94 -8.18 5.76
CA LEU A 86 -3.69 -8.76 5.28
C LEU A 86 -3.91 -10.19 4.77
N GLY A 87 -4.48 -10.32 3.57
CA GLY A 87 -4.77 -11.60 2.92
C GLY A 87 -4.68 -11.49 1.40
N SER A 88 -4.86 -12.59 0.69
CA SER A 88 -4.80 -12.62 -0.78
C SER A 88 -6.06 -12.04 -1.45
N GLY A 89 -5.99 -11.74 -2.75
CA GLY A 89 -7.14 -11.21 -3.50
C GLY A 89 -8.35 -12.14 -3.52
N ASP A 90 -8.14 -13.45 -3.56
CA ASP A 90 -9.23 -14.44 -3.50
C ASP A 90 -9.92 -14.46 -2.12
N GLU A 91 -9.16 -14.31 -1.04
CA GLU A 91 -9.69 -14.21 0.33
C GLU A 91 -10.47 -12.91 0.52
N GLN A 92 -9.94 -11.80 0.01
CA GLN A 92 -10.62 -10.49 -0.03
C GLN A 92 -11.97 -10.59 -0.74
N LYS A 93 -11.99 -11.19 -1.93
CA LYS A 93 -13.22 -11.40 -2.71
C LYS A 93 -14.23 -12.26 -1.95
N ALA A 94 -13.77 -13.36 -1.34
CA ALA A 94 -14.62 -14.26 -0.58
C ALA A 94 -15.25 -13.56 0.63
N LEU A 95 -14.46 -12.81 1.41
CA LEU A 95 -14.92 -12.03 2.56
C LEU A 95 -15.97 -10.99 2.14
N LEU A 96 -15.63 -10.14 1.16
CA LEU A 96 -16.47 -9.02 0.72
C LEU A 96 -17.76 -9.52 0.05
N SER A 97 -17.71 -10.60 -0.72
CA SER A 97 -18.91 -11.22 -1.28
C SER A 97 -19.86 -11.71 -0.18
N LYS A 98 -19.31 -12.33 0.86
CA LYS A 98 -20.10 -12.88 1.96
C LYS A 98 -20.70 -11.80 2.87
N ALA A 99 -19.89 -10.82 3.26
CA ALA A 99 -20.35 -9.61 3.97
C ALA A 99 -21.45 -8.90 3.15
N GLY A 100 -21.21 -8.77 1.83
CA GLY A 100 -22.17 -8.41 0.78
C GLY A 100 -23.55 -9.02 0.97
N ARG A 101 -23.61 -10.36 0.94
CA ARG A 101 -24.86 -11.12 1.06
C ARG A 101 -25.57 -10.95 2.40
N LEU A 102 -24.83 -10.70 3.48
CA LEU A 102 -25.39 -10.46 4.82
C LEU A 102 -25.73 -8.99 5.10
N GLN A 103 -25.64 -8.11 4.09
CA GLN A 103 -25.86 -6.66 4.25
C GLN A 103 -24.94 -5.98 5.28
N TRP A 104 -23.85 -6.64 5.70
CA TRP A 104 -22.82 -6.05 6.55
C TRP A 104 -21.75 -5.35 5.69
N ARG A 105 -21.42 -4.10 6.01
CA ARG A 105 -20.59 -3.19 5.18
C ARG A 105 -19.58 -2.41 6.02
N PRO A 106 -18.59 -3.08 6.62
CA PRO A 106 -17.52 -2.40 7.34
C PRO A 106 -16.66 -1.59 6.37
N PHE A 107 -15.91 -0.63 6.89
CA PHE A 107 -14.78 -0.07 6.16
C PHE A 107 -13.70 -1.15 6.00
N VAL A 108 -13.03 -1.19 4.86
CA VAL A 108 -11.98 -2.18 4.59
C VAL A 108 -10.76 -1.49 4.04
N PHE A 109 -9.63 -1.70 4.70
CA PHE A 109 -8.34 -1.11 4.38
C PHE A 109 -7.39 -2.20 3.92
N ILE A 110 -6.87 -2.08 2.70
CA ILE A 110 -6.04 -3.13 2.08
C ILE A 110 -4.79 -2.53 1.44
N PRO A 111 -3.58 -3.01 1.77
CA PRO A 111 -2.37 -2.62 1.05
C PRO A 111 -2.45 -3.02 -0.43
N GLY A 112 -2.22 -2.08 -1.33
CA GLY A 112 -2.34 -2.28 -2.78
C GLY A 112 -1.57 -3.47 -3.37
N PRO A 113 -0.36 -3.83 -2.88
CA PRO A 113 0.35 -5.03 -3.35
C PRO A 113 -0.36 -6.37 -3.05
N LEU A 114 -1.38 -6.38 -2.18
CA LEU A 114 -2.12 -7.59 -1.81
C LEU A 114 -3.41 -7.78 -2.61
N ILE A 115 -3.81 -6.83 -3.46
CA ILE A 115 -5.06 -6.91 -4.21
C ILE A 115 -4.86 -7.54 -5.58
N ASP A 116 -5.93 -8.16 -6.08
CA ASP A 116 -6.07 -8.54 -7.48
C ASP A 116 -7.20 -7.76 -8.16
N LYS A 117 -7.41 -7.96 -9.47
CA LYS A 117 -8.41 -7.21 -10.27
C LYS A 117 -9.84 -7.44 -9.77
N GLU A 118 -10.06 -8.54 -9.08
CA GLU A 118 -11.31 -8.97 -8.46
C GLU A 118 -11.84 -7.94 -7.46
N ILE A 119 -10.98 -7.12 -6.84
CA ILE A 119 -11.40 -6.05 -5.94
C ILE A 119 -12.34 -5.04 -6.61
N LEU A 120 -12.29 -4.91 -7.94
CA LEU A 120 -13.18 -4.05 -8.73
C LEU A 120 -14.55 -4.67 -9.02
N THR A 121 -14.75 -5.92 -8.58
CA THR A 121 -15.99 -6.70 -8.82
C THR A 121 -16.85 -6.81 -7.56
N VAL A 122 -16.47 -6.11 -6.49
CA VAL A 122 -17.20 -6.06 -5.23
C VAL A 122 -18.60 -5.44 -5.41
N SER A 123 -19.52 -5.76 -4.51
CA SER A 123 -20.90 -5.27 -4.57
C SER A 123 -20.96 -3.74 -4.47
N ALA A 124 -21.86 -3.10 -5.23
CA ALA A 124 -22.12 -1.66 -5.16
C ALA A 124 -22.43 -1.16 -3.73
N GLY A 125 -22.92 -2.03 -2.84
CA GLY A 125 -23.13 -1.68 -1.44
C GLY A 125 -21.85 -1.37 -0.64
N PHE A 126 -20.66 -1.59 -1.20
CA PHE A 126 -19.37 -1.18 -0.63
C PHE A 126 -18.86 0.16 -1.16
N ARG A 127 -19.72 0.95 -1.82
CA ARG A 127 -19.41 2.32 -2.20
C ARG A 127 -18.90 3.10 -0.97
N ASP A 128 -17.80 3.83 -1.15
CA ASP A 128 -17.15 4.63 -0.10
C ASP A 128 -16.60 3.84 1.10
N LYS A 129 -16.46 2.50 0.98
CA LYS A 129 -16.03 1.62 2.09
C LYS A 129 -14.65 1.00 1.95
N ILE A 130 -14.12 0.83 0.74
CA ILE A 130 -12.86 0.09 0.53
C ILE A 130 -11.75 1.05 0.14
N PHE A 131 -10.74 1.16 1.01
CA PHE A 131 -9.57 2.01 0.84
C PHE A 131 -8.32 1.19 0.59
N LEU A 132 -7.51 1.66 -0.35
CA LEU A 132 -6.30 1.01 -0.83
C LEU A 132 -5.12 1.96 -0.70
N SER A 133 -3.97 1.46 -0.26
CA SER A 133 -2.73 2.26 -0.19
C SER A 133 -1.73 1.82 -1.26
N PHE A 134 -1.20 2.77 -2.01
CA PHE A 134 -0.21 2.54 -3.06
C PHE A 134 1.09 3.32 -2.81
N PRO A 135 2.25 2.76 -3.15
CA PRO A 135 3.54 3.45 -2.97
C PRO A 135 3.75 4.62 -3.94
N ARG A 136 2.87 4.76 -4.95
CA ARG A 136 2.93 5.75 -6.04
C ARG A 136 1.52 6.06 -6.54
N GLY A 137 1.32 7.22 -7.13
CA GLY A 137 0.03 7.72 -7.59
C GLY A 137 0.11 8.44 -8.93
N PRO A 138 -1.03 8.77 -9.55
CA PRO A 138 -1.06 9.46 -10.85
C PRO A 138 -0.35 10.82 -10.85
N SER A 139 -0.32 11.51 -9.71
CA SER A 139 0.33 12.83 -9.58
C SER A 139 1.85 12.79 -9.65
N ASP A 140 2.48 11.62 -9.48
CA ASP A 140 3.94 11.45 -9.59
C ASP A 140 4.46 11.53 -11.04
N MET A 141 3.57 11.34 -12.02
CA MET A 141 3.97 11.10 -13.39
C MET A 141 4.17 12.40 -14.17
N ILE A 142 5.41 12.88 -14.21
CA ILE A 142 5.79 14.03 -15.03
C ILE A 142 5.69 13.64 -16.50
N ARG A 143 4.88 14.35 -17.29
CA ARG A 143 4.62 14.04 -18.72
C ARG A 143 5.89 13.85 -19.54
N ALA A 144 6.93 14.66 -19.28
CA ALA A 144 8.22 14.55 -19.96
C ALA A 144 8.91 13.22 -19.67
N SER A 145 8.93 12.79 -18.40
CA SER A 145 9.53 11.53 -17.96
C SER A 145 8.72 10.31 -18.41
N VAL A 146 7.39 10.44 -18.53
CA VAL A 146 6.54 9.41 -19.16
C VAL A 146 6.95 9.19 -20.62
N LYS A 147 7.13 10.28 -21.39
CA LYS A 147 7.63 10.20 -22.76
C LYS A 147 9.04 9.61 -22.83
N GLU A 148 9.94 10.04 -21.93
CA GLU A 148 11.31 9.51 -21.81
C GLU A 148 11.30 7.99 -21.64
N TYR A 149 10.48 7.49 -20.70
CA TYR A 149 10.33 6.06 -20.46
C TYR A 149 9.75 5.32 -21.67
N HIS A 150 8.72 5.85 -22.32
CA HIS A 150 8.15 5.23 -23.51
C HIS A 150 9.18 5.11 -24.64
N SER A 151 9.94 6.17 -24.93
CA SER A 151 11.02 6.12 -25.92
C SER A 151 12.13 5.13 -25.55
N PHE A 152 12.47 5.03 -24.25
CA PHE A 152 13.40 4.01 -23.76
C PHE A 152 12.87 2.60 -23.98
N ALA A 153 11.62 2.33 -23.58
CA ALA A 153 10.99 1.03 -23.73
C ALA A 153 10.87 0.60 -25.21
N GLU A 154 10.49 1.52 -26.10
CA GLU A 154 10.41 1.27 -27.54
C GLU A 154 11.78 0.94 -28.14
N LYS A 155 12.79 1.77 -27.87
CA LYS A 155 14.16 1.56 -28.35
C LYS A 155 14.72 0.20 -27.93
N HIS A 156 14.42 -0.22 -26.70
CA HIS A 156 14.92 -1.47 -26.13
C HIS A 156 13.95 -2.65 -26.26
N LYS A 157 12.82 -2.47 -26.98
CA LYS A 157 11.80 -3.49 -27.21
C LYS A 157 11.28 -4.14 -25.93
N ILE A 158 11.12 -3.34 -24.87
CA ILE A 158 10.58 -3.79 -23.59
C ILE A 158 9.08 -4.05 -23.77
N PRO A 159 8.55 -5.26 -23.45
CA PRO A 159 7.13 -5.55 -23.56
C PRO A 159 6.29 -4.64 -22.66
N ALA A 160 5.06 -4.29 -23.05
CA ALA A 160 4.19 -3.42 -22.24
C ALA A 160 3.62 -4.08 -20.96
N GLN A 161 3.94 -5.36 -20.70
CA GLN A 161 3.44 -6.12 -19.56
C GLN A 161 4.17 -5.71 -18.27
N HIS A 162 3.52 -5.79 -17.11
CA HIS A 162 4.14 -5.48 -15.81
C HIS A 162 4.70 -4.05 -15.69
N LEU A 163 4.07 -3.07 -16.35
CA LEU A 163 4.49 -1.67 -16.35
C LEU A 163 4.87 -1.11 -14.95
N PRO A 164 4.15 -1.42 -13.83
CA PRO A 164 4.56 -0.94 -12.51
C PRO A 164 5.98 -1.36 -12.09
N VAL A 165 6.34 -2.63 -12.33
CA VAL A 165 7.66 -3.17 -12.01
C VAL A 165 8.73 -2.59 -12.93
N GLN A 166 8.39 -2.38 -14.20
CA GLN A 166 9.32 -1.77 -15.15
C GLN A 166 9.65 -0.32 -14.81
N ILE A 167 8.63 0.47 -14.40
CA ILE A 167 8.84 1.84 -13.91
C ILE A 167 9.72 1.84 -12.67
N GLU A 168 9.49 0.93 -11.71
CA GLU A 168 10.32 0.80 -10.51
C GLU A 168 11.78 0.47 -10.86
N ALA A 169 12.00 -0.50 -11.75
CA ALA A 169 13.34 -0.88 -12.19
C ALA A 169 14.04 0.27 -12.92
N TYR A 170 13.34 0.97 -13.81
CA TYR A 170 13.86 2.12 -14.54
C TYR A 170 14.25 3.27 -13.60
N CYS A 171 13.39 3.60 -12.63
CA CYS A 171 13.68 4.63 -11.64
C CYS A 171 14.84 4.23 -10.72
N SER A 172 14.92 2.96 -10.31
CA SER A 172 16.04 2.43 -9.52
C SER A 172 17.36 2.53 -10.29
N ALA A 173 17.34 2.26 -11.60
CA ALA A 173 18.50 2.45 -12.47
C ALA A 173 18.91 3.94 -12.58
N LYS A 174 17.95 4.88 -12.68
CA LYS A 174 18.23 6.32 -12.66
C LYS A 174 18.92 6.75 -11.35
N ILE A 175 18.45 6.25 -10.21
CA ILE A 175 19.06 6.51 -8.90
C ILE A 175 20.48 5.94 -8.83
N LEU A 176 20.68 4.70 -9.26
CA LEU A 176 22.01 4.09 -9.26
C LEU A 176 22.97 4.86 -10.18
N ALA A 177 22.52 5.26 -11.38
CA ALA A 177 23.30 6.04 -12.32
C ALA A 177 23.71 7.40 -11.71
N GLU A 178 22.80 8.07 -11.02
CA GLU A 178 23.09 9.33 -10.31
C GLU A 178 24.09 9.11 -9.15
N GLY A 179 23.91 8.02 -8.38
CA GLY A 179 24.85 7.65 -7.31
C GLY A 179 26.26 7.39 -7.84
N LEU A 180 26.39 6.63 -8.93
CA LEU A 180 27.68 6.36 -9.59
C LEU A 180 28.31 7.65 -10.15
N LYS A 181 27.50 8.51 -10.77
CA LYS A 181 27.95 9.81 -11.30
C LYS A 181 28.52 10.70 -10.21
N ARG A 182 27.82 10.80 -9.06
CA ARG A 182 28.27 11.58 -7.90
C ARG A 182 29.47 10.97 -7.19
N ALA A 183 29.57 9.64 -7.15
CA ALA A 183 30.74 8.94 -6.59
C ALA A 183 32.01 9.26 -7.40
N GLY A 184 31.91 9.34 -8.73
CA GLY A 184 33.04 9.68 -9.61
C GLY A 184 34.00 8.51 -9.83
N LYS A 185 35.23 8.82 -10.25
CA LYS A 185 36.22 7.82 -10.72
C LYS A 185 36.67 6.83 -9.64
N ASP A 186 36.77 7.28 -8.40
CA ASP A 186 37.24 6.48 -7.26
C ASP A 186 36.07 5.83 -6.52
N VAL A 187 35.14 5.22 -7.26
CA VAL A 187 33.96 4.59 -6.67
C VAL A 187 34.34 3.36 -5.85
N SER A 188 33.88 3.33 -4.60
CA SER A 188 33.88 2.17 -3.72
C SER A 188 32.46 1.91 -3.21
N ARG A 189 32.22 0.77 -2.57
CA ARG A 189 30.94 0.48 -1.92
C ARG A 189 30.59 1.56 -0.89
N GLU A 190 31.54 1.89 -0.02
CA GLU A 190 31.38 2.86 1.07
C GLU A 190 31.08 4.25 0.49
N ARG A 191 31.81 4.65 -0.56
CA ARG A 191 31.59 5.93 -1.24
C ARG A 191 30.22 5.99 -1.93
N LEU A 192 29.81 4.93 -2.61
CA LEU A 192 28.51 4.86 -3.25
C LEU A 192 27.38 4.92 -2.21
N VAL A 193 27.50 4.20 -1.11
CA VAL A 193 26.52 4.23 -0.01
C VAL A 193 26.43 5.64 0.58
N ALA A 194 27.55 6.28 0.90
CA ALA A 194 27.55 7.64 1.45
C ALA A 194 26.90 8.66 0.49
N VAL A 195 27.15 8.54 -0.81
CA VAL A 195 26.52 9.37 -1.84
C VAL A 195 25.01 9.14 -1.91
N LEU A 196 24.58 7.87 -1.90
CA LEU A 196 23.17 7.53 -1.92
C LEU A 196 22.48 8.00 -0.65
N GLU A 197 23.09 7.87 0.52
CA GLU A 197 22.58 8.41 1.79
C GLU A 197 22.45 9.95 1.79
N GLY A 198 23.25 10.65 0.97
CA GLY A 198 23.12 12.09 0.75
C GLY A 198 22.10 12.49 -0.32
N LEU A 199 21.36 11.55 -0.90
CA LEU A 199 20.35 11.84 -1.92
C LEU A 199 19.10 12.44 -1.26
N TYR A 200 18.78 13.69 -1.60
CA TYR A 200 17.63 14.44 -1.07
C TYR A 200 16.73 14.89 -2.22
N GLU A 201 15.43 14.67 -2.06
CA GLU A 201 14.35 15.04 -3.00
C GLU A 201 14.66 14.76 -4.48
N PHE A 202 15.32 13.64 -4.78
CA PHE A 202 15.73 13.31 -6.13
C PHE A 202 14.53 12.92 -7.00
N GLU A 203 14.36 13.66 -8.10
CA GLU A 203 13.28 13.47 -9.06
C GLU A 203 13.62 12.41 -10.11
N THR A 204 12.96 11.27 -10.02
CA THR A 204 12.97 10.25 -11.09
C THR A 204 12.01 10.64 -12.23
N GLY A 205 10.96 11.41 -11.89
CA GLY A 205 9.89 11.89 -12.74
C GLY A 205 8.72 10.92 -12.96
N LEU A 206 8.75 9.74 -12.35
CA LEU A 206 7.70 8.70 -12.46
C LEU A 206 7.27 8.13 -11.08
N THR A 207 7.84 8.67 -10.02
CA THR A 207 7.68 8.25 -8.62
C THR A 207 7.71 9.50 -7.75
N PRO A 208 7.29 9.40 -6.47
CA PRO A 208 7.53 10.47 -5.52
C PRO A 208 9.03 10.77 -5.45
N GLN A 209 9.36 12.00 -5.06
CA GLN A 209 10.74 12.43 -4.86
C GLN A 209 11.45 11.53 -3.85
N ILE A 210 12.68 11.12 -4.18
CA ILE A 210 13.42 10.12 -3.43
C ILE A 210 14.43 10.78 -2.51
N THR A 211 14.30 10.50 -1.22
CA THR A 211 15.27 10.90 -0.20
C THR A 211 15.75 9.69 0.56
N PHE A 212 17.06 9.52 0.67
CA PHE A 212 17.69 8.55 1.54
C PHE A 212 18.42 9.24 2.68
N GLY A 213 18.92 8.45 3.62
CA GLY A 213 19.73 8.91 4.75
C GLY A 213 20.40 7.73 5.44
N PRO A 214 21.34 7.97 6.36
CA PRO A 214 22.04 6.90 7.10
C PRO A 214 21.10 5.90 7.76
N ASN A 215 19.97 6.40 8.28
CA ASN A 215 18.91 5.61 8.93
C ASN A 215 17.60 5.59 8.11
N ARG A 216 17.63 6.05 6.86
CA ARG A 216 16.46 6.08 5.97
C ARG A 216 16.77 5.33 4.68
N ARG A 217 16.36 4.07 4.65
CA ARG A 217 16.56 3.15 3.51
C ARG A 217 15.35 3.08 2.56
N ILE A 218 14.23 3.69 2.95
CA ILE A 218 13.04 3.86 2.11
C ILE A 218 13.05 5.28 1.52
N GLY A 219 13.10 5.34 0.20
CA GLY A 219 13.28 6.55 -0.59
C GLY A 219 12.06 7.46 -0.59
N ALA A 220 10.88 6.87 -0.81
CA ALA A 220 9.58 7.53 -0.67
C ALA A 220 8.80 6.84 0.44
N LEU A 221 8.79 7.47 1.62
CA LEU A 221 8.15 6.95 2.83
C LEU A 221 6.77 7.59 2.99
N GLY A 222 5.73 6.80 2.75
CA GLY A 222 4.34 7.23 2.68
C GLY A 222 3.52 6.43 1.67
N ALA A 223 2.29 6.85 1.43
CA ALA A 223 1.39 6.19 0.50
C ALA A 223 0.38 7.17 -0.14
N TYR A 224 -0.11 6.80 -1.32
CA TYR A 224 -1.35 7.32 -1.88
C TYR A 224 -2.51 6.48 -1.39
N ILE A 225 -3.56 7.12 -0.88
CA ILE A 225 -4.79 6.42 -0.54
C ILE A 225 -5.79 6.58 -1.67
N ALA A 226 -6.38 5.47 -2.07
CA ALA A 226 -7.37 5.41 -3.11
C ALA A 226 -8.63 4.69 -2.62
N LEU A 227 -9.77 5.02 -3.21
CA LEU A 227 -11.06 4.45 -2.92
C LEU A 227 -11.49 3.55 -4.09
N VAL A 228 -12.06 2.40 -3.79
CA VAL A 228 -12.70 1.54 -4.80
C VAL A 228 -14.08 2.09 -5.13
N ASP A 229 -14.32 2.36 -6.41
CA ASP A 229 -15.63 2.63 -6.98
C ASP A 229 -16.17 1.34 -7.64
N PRO A 230 -17.10 0.64 -6.97
CA PRO A 230 -17.66 -0.61 -7.50
C PRO A 230 -18.64 -0.41 -8.68
N GLU A 231 -19.22 0.78 -8.84
CA GLU A 231 -20.15 1.08 -9.94
C GLU A 231 -19.35 1.30 -11.24
N GLU A 232 -18.33 2.13 -11.17
CA GLU A 232 -17.44 2.45 -12.30
C GLU A 232 -16.35 1.41 -12.52
N LYS A 233 -16.18 0.47 -11.57
CA LYS A 233 -15.12 -0.55 -11.54
C LYS A 233 -13.73 0.08 -11.64
N LYS A 234 -13.51 1.13 -10.86
CA LYS A 234 -12.27 1.92 -10.87
C LYS A 234 -11.74 2.11 -9.46
N VAL A 235 -10.47 2.50 -9.40
CA VAL A 235 -9.86 3.04 -8.20
C VAL A 235 -9.68 4.53 -8.42
N ILE A 236 -10.21 5.35 -7.51
CA ILE A 236 -10.15 6.82 -7.56
C ILE A 236 -9.35 7.36 -6.38
N SER A 237 -8.74 8.54 -6.51
CA SER A 237 -7.96 9.13 -5.40
C SER A 237 -8.87 9.43 -4.21
N ALA A 238 -8.49 8.98 -3.02
CA ALA A 238 -9.18 9.29 -1.77
C ALA A 238 -8.48 10.42 -0.99
N SER A 239 -7.16 10.53 -1.14
CA SER A 239 -6.35 11.57 -0.51
C SER A 239 -5.21 12.01 -1.43
N ASP A 240 -4.52 13.08 -1.04
CA ASP A 240 -3.15 13.35 -1.47
C ASP A 240 -2.16 12.39 -0.76
N TRP A 241 -0.85 12.61 -0.93
CA TRP A 241 0.19 11.78 -0.33
C TRP A 241 0.14 11.80 1.20
N VAL A 242 -0.06 10.63 1.82
CA VAL A 242 0.05 10.41 3.26
C VAL A 242 1.51 10.11 3.60
N LYS A 243 2.19 11.08 4.21
CA LYS A 243 3.59 10.94 4.62
C LYS A 243 3.66 10.21 5.96
N LEU A 244 4.51 9.20 6.06
CA LEU A 244 4.83 8.56 7.34
C LEU A 244 6.06 9.20 7.97
N GLN A 245 6.06 9.28 9.30
CA GLN A 245 7.17 9.77 10.11
C GLN A 245 8.15 8.67 10.49
#